data_AF-A0A2W4TMD9-F1
#
_entry.id   AF-A0A2W4TMD9-F1
#
_cell.length_a   1.000
_cell.length_b   1.000
_cell.length_c   1.000
_cell.angle_alpha   90.00
_cell.angle_beta   90.00
_cell.angle_gamma   90.00
#
_symmetry.space_group_name_H-M   'P 1'
#
loop_
_entity.id
_entity.type
_entity.pdbx_description
1 polymer ?
#
loop_
_entity_poly.entity_id
_entity_poly.type
_entity_poly.pdbx_seq_one_letter_code
_entity_poly.pdbx_strand_id
1 'polypeptide(L)'
;MRRFVQASLAIFLFAVGPAAAQDITVYRCLDATGRATLQDEPCAAGQTQTTRQMTRPQDPAPRPVAAPRPEPEAAEPEPAPPQFALPYPPPALFQCTDYDGEVRFSEDYDPNTRCVPLSVLGYDVRGSAQGAASCRWVSESCLRMDDADACDQFKARLKVAQSNALHAFSDTAAFRKSEAIRIERIVNESCR
;
A
#
# COMPACT_ATOMS: atom_id res chain seq x y z
N MET A 1 31.58 66.39 22.17
CA MET A 1 30.82 67.42 22.92
C MET A 1 29.40 67.36 22.38
N ARG A 2 28.51 66.53 22.95
CA ARG A 2 27.61 66.75 24.10
C ARG A 2 26.62 67.90 23.88
N ARG A 3 25.33 67.52 23.91
CA ARG A 3 24.14 68.24 24.42
C ARG A 3 23.15 68.80 23.39
N PHE A 4 22.18 67.93 23.09
CA PHE A 4 20.73 68.17 23.05
C PHE A 4 20.25 69.42 23.79
N VAL A 5 19.29 70.15 23.21
CA VAL A 5 18.13 70.71 23.92
C VAL A 5 16.90 70.70 23.01
N GLN A 6 15.83 70.10 23.52
CA GLN A 6 14.49 69.99 22.94
C GLN A 6 13.68 71.28 23.14
N ALA A 7 12.75 71.58 22.23
CA ALA A 7 11.68 72.53 22.48
C ALA A 7 10.31 71.93 22.12
N SER A 8 9.46 71.93 23.14
CA SER A 8 8.04 71.61 23.26
C SER A 8 7.16 71.82 22.02
N LEU A 9 6.23 70.89 21.78
CA LEU A 9 5.05 71.14 20.93
C LEU A 9 3.79 70.49 21.54
N ALA A 10 2.74 71.31 21.55
CA ALA A 10 1.45 71.11 22.21
C ALA A 10 0.62 69.93 21.68
N ILE A 11 -0.12 69.31 22.59
CA ILE A 11 -0.96 68.12 22.40
C ILE A 11 -2.33 68.54 21.83
N PHE A 12 -2.64 68.08 20.62
CA PHE A 12 -3.99 68.11 20.02
C PHE A 12 -4.64 66.74 20.28
N LEU A 13 -5.72 66.74 21.07
CA LEU A 13 -6.45 65.53 21.46
C LEU A 13 -7.47 65.17 20.36
N PHE A 14 -7.13 64.24 19.46
CA PHE A 14 -8.08 63.63 18.52
C PHE A 14 -8.79 62.45 19.19
N ALA A 15 -10.09 62.59 19.46
CA ALA A 15 -10.94 61.48 19.85
C ALA A 15 -11.32 60.66 18.60
N VAL A 16 -10.72 59.48 18.43
CA VAL A 16 -11.12 58.50 17.42
C VAL A 16 -12.13 57.54 18.07
N GLY A 17 -13.39 57.60 17.66
CA GLY A 17 -14.43 56.63 18.04
C GLY A 17 -14.30 55.32 17.24
N PRO A 18 -14.86 54.21 17.73
CA PRO A 18 -14.73 52.90 17.08
C PRO A 18 -15.53 52.84 15.77
N ALA A 19 -14.96 52.20 14.75
CA ALA A 19 -15.60 51.97 13.45
C ALA A 19 -16.62 50.82 13.55
N ALA A 20 -17.92 51.14 13.43
CA ALA A 20 -18.98 50.16 13.41
C ALA A 20 -18.97 49.32 12.11
N ALA A 21 -19.47 48.08 12.20
CA ALA A 21 -19.69 47.17 11.08
C ALA A 21 -20.51 47.86 9.97
N GLN A 22 -20.01 47.82 8.74
CA GLN A 22 -20.67 48.40 7.58
C GLN A 22 -21.34 47.26 6.80
N ASP A 23 -22.66 47.31 6.66
CA ASP A 23 -23.41 46.36 5.84
C ASP A 23 -23.32 46.77 4.36
N ILE A 24 -22.97 45.81 3.51
CA ILE A 24 -22.85 45.98 2.06
C ILE A 24 -24.08 45.35 1.40
N THR A 25 -24.68 46.05 0.45
CA THR A 25 -25.80 45.54 -0.34
C THR A 25 -25.31 45.08 -1.71
N VAL A 26 -25.52 43.82 -2.04
CA VAL A 26 -25.20 43.23 -3.35
C VAL A 26 -26.49 42.79 -4.02
N TYR A 27 -26.66 43.13 -5.30
CA TYR A 27 -27.80 42.77 -6.11
C TYR A 27 -27.49 41.55 -6.97
N ARG A 28 -28.36 40.55 -6.91
CA ARG A 28 -28.35 39.41 -7.83
C ARG A 28 -29.33 39.67 -8.97
N CYS A 29 -28.80 39.79 -10.17
CA CYS A 29 -29.55 40.06 -11.38
C CYS A 29 -29.69 38.77 -12.20
N LEU A 30 -30.92 38.45 -12.58
CA LEU A 30 -31.24 37.34 -13.47
C LEU A 30 -31.74 37.90 -14.81
N ASP A 31 -31.08 37.51 -15.89
CA ASP A 31 -31.53 37.85 -17.24
C ASP A 31 -32.67 36.93 -17.73
N ALA A 32 -33.27 37.26 -18.87
CA ALA A 32 -34.36 36.50 -19.47
C ALA A 32 -33.97 35.06 -19.85
N THR A 33 -32.67 34.75 -19.95
CA THR A 33 -32.14 33.41 -20.22
C THR A 33 -31.84 32.62 -18.94
N GLY A 34 -32.09 33.21 -17.77
CA GLY A 34 -31.90 32.59 -16.46
C GLY A 34 -30.46 32.65 -15.93
N ARG A 35 -29.56 33.42 -16.54
CA ARG A 35 -28.18 33.56 -16.05
C ARG A 35 -28.14 34.59 -14.92
N ALA A 36 -27.45 34.25 -13.84
CA ALA A 36 -27.32 35.11 -12.67
C ALA A 36 -25.97 35.83 -12.63
N THR A 37 -25.99 37.13 -12.41
CA THR A 37 -24.82 37.96 -12.10
C THR A 37 -24.99 38.63 -10.73
N LEU A 38 -23.88 38.98 -10.09
CA LEU A 38 -23.86 39.74 -8.83
C LEU A 38 -23.18 41.08 -9.07
N GLN A 39 -23.80 42.16 -8.62
CA GLN A 39 -23.35 43.53 -8.85
C GLN A 39 -23.64 44.39 -7.61
N ASP A 40 -22.86 45.44 -7.44
CA ASP A 40 -23.04 46.39 -6.32
C ASP A 40 -24.06 47.50 -6.66
N GLU A 41 -24.51 47.57 -7.91
CA GLU A 41 -25.55 48.48 -8.41
C GLU A 41 -26.87 47.73 -8.71
N PRO A 42 -28.04 48.41 -8.65
CA PRO A 42 -29.32 47.80 -9.02
C PRO A 42 -29.34 47.26 -10.45
N CYS A 43 -30.16 46.24 -10.70
CA CYS A 43 -30.20 45.57 -12.00
C CYS A 43 -30.80 46.47 -13.09
N ALA A 44 -30.37 46.26 -14.33
CA ALA A 44 -30.94 46.95 -15.48
C ALA A 44 -32.43 46.61 -15.68
N ALA A 45 -33.19 47.55 -16.26
CA ALA A 45 -34.62 47.38 -16.49
C ALA A 45 -34.93 46.11 -17.30
N GLY A 46 -35.88 45.30 -16.81
CA GLY A 46 -36.26 44.03 -17.44
C GLY A 46 -35.55 42.78 -16.89
N GLN A 47 -34.61 42.94 -15.95
CA GLN A 47 -34.02 41.81 -15.21
C GLN A 47 -34.74 41.56 -13.89
N THR A 48 -34.72 40.31 -13.40
CA THR A 48 -35.23 39.99 -12.06
C THR A 48 -34.15 40.26 -11.03
N GLN A 49 -34.44 41.15 -10.08
CA GLN A 49 -33.51 41.58 -9.05
C GLN A 49 -33.80 40.94 -7.69
N THR A 50 -32.77 40.44 -7.01
CA THR A 50 -32.84 40.05 -5.60
C THR A 50 -31.73 40.73 -4.83
N THR A 51 -32.08 41.50 -3.81
CA THR A 51 -31.13 42.21 -2.96
C THR A 51 -30.63 41.32 -1.83
N ARG A 52 -29.32 41.31 -1.58
CA ARG A 52 -28.70 40.63 -0.44
C ARG A 52 -27.85 41.61 0.35
N GLN A 53 -28.20 41.80 1.62
CA GLN A 53 -27.33 42.48 2.56
C GLN A 53 -26.32 41.48 3.12
N MET A 54 -25.06 41.87 3.10
CA MET A 54 -23.94 41.10 3.61
C MET A 54 -23.08 42.01 4.47
N THR A 55 -22.77 41.57 5.69
CA THR A 55 -21.88 42.33 6.56
C THR A 55 -20.45 42.22 6.04
N ARG A 56 -19.76 43.35 5.90
CA ARG A 56 -18.35 43.33 5.53
C ARG A 56 -17.54 42.62 6.63
N PRO A 57 -16.73 41.59 6.28
CA PRO A 57 -15.80 41.02 7.23
C PRO A 57 -14.84 42.11 7.73
N GLN A 58 -14.75 42.27 9.05
CA GLN A 58 -13.76 43.17 9.65
C GLN A 58 -12.50 42.39 9.99
N ASP A 59 -11.34 42.97 9.67
CA ASP A 59 -10.07 42.41 10.08
C ASP A 59 -9.94 42.49 11.61
N PRO A 60 -9.47 41.42 12.25
CA PRO A 60 -9.27 41.42 13.70
C PRO A 60 -8.19 42.44 14.09
N ALA A 61 -8.35 43.03 15.28
CA ALA A 61 -7.36 43.98 15.79
C ALA A 61 -5.95 43.36 15.85
N PRO A 62 -4.88 44.13 15.57
CA PRO A 62 -3.51 43.64 15.64
C PRO A 62 -3.23 43.03 17.01
N ARG A 63 -2.79 41.77 17.05
CA ARG A 63 -2.40 41.13 18.32
C ARG A 63 -1.06 41.69 18.80
N PRO A 64 -0.88 41.91 20.11
CA PRO A 64 0.43 42.18 20.66
C PRO A 64 1.36 40.98 20.40
N VAL A 65 2.56 41.25 19.91
CA VAL A 65 3.60 40.23 19.72
C VAL A 65 4.10 39.83 21.11
N ALA A 66 3.90 38.57 21.48
CA ALA A 66 4.49 38.02 22.70
C ALA A 66 6.00 37.85 22.52
N ALA A 67 6.77 38.11 23.58
CA ALA A 67 8.21 37.85 23.58
C ALA A 67 8.49 36.35 23.29
N PRO A 68 9.57 36.03 22.56
CA PRO A 68 9.90 34.64 22.25
C PRO A 68 10.11 33.85 23.54
N ARG A 69 9.34 32.78 23.70
CA ARG A 69 9.55 31.78 24.75
C ARG A 69 10.79 30.95 24.36
N PRO A 70 11.67 30.57 25.31
CA PRO A 70 12.74 29.65 25.00
C PRO A 70 12.17 28.33 24.46
N GLU A 71 12.70 27.91 23.32
CA GLU A 71 12.39 26.62 22.68
C GLU A 71 12.80 25.48 23.64
N PRO A 72 11.96 24.46 23.87
CA PRO A 72 12.40 23.29 24.60
C PRO A 72 13.55 22.62 23.84
N GLU A 73 14.64 22.33 24.53
CA GLU A 73 15.75 21.59 23.94
C GLU A 73 15.27 20.18 23.58
N ALA A 74 15.43 19.80 22.31
CA ALA A 74 14.99 18.51 21.81
C ALA A 74 15.81 17.42 22.50
N ALA A 75 15.14 16.56 23.28
CA ALA A 75 15.77 15.38 23.83
C ALA A 75 16.24 14.47 22.69
N GLU A 76 17.48 13.97 22.81
CA GLU A 76 18.04 13.01 21.86
C GLU A 76 17.14 11.76 21.81
N PRO A 77 16.74 11.29 20.61
CA PRO A 77 15.85 10.15 20.51
C PRO A 77 16.53 8.93 21.12
N GLU A 78 15.83 8.29 22.06
CA GLU A 78 16.27 7.04 22.66
C GLU A 78 16.49 6.00 21.53
N PRO A 79 17.58 5.22 21.57
CA PRO A 79 17.85 4.25 20.52
C PRO A 79 16.66 3.29 20.37
N ALA A 80 16.16 3.17 19.14
CA ALA A 80 15.08 2.25 18.82
C ALA A 80 15.46 0.84 19.29
N PRO A 81 14.50 0.06 19.85
CA PRO A 81 14.78 -1.31 20.25
C PRO A 81 15.31 -2.10 19.05
N PRO A 82 16.24 -3.04 19.26
CA PRO A 82 16.75 -3.87 18.18
C PRO A 82 15.58 -4.60 17.52
N GLN A 83 15.42 -4.39 16.22
CA GLN A 83 14.45 -5.14 15.44
C GLN A 83 14.98 -6.56 15.32
N PHE A 84 14.32 -7.52 15.97
CA PHE A 84 14.60 -8.93 15.69
C PHE A 84 14.11 -9.20 14.27
N ALA A 85 15.04 -9.42 13.33
CA ALA A 85 14.68 -9.89 12.00
C ALA A 85 14.02 -11.26 12.17
N LEU A 86 12.70 -11.33 11.95
CA LEU A 86 12.04 -12.61 11.82
C LEU A 86 12.68 -13.33 10.61
N PRO A 87 12.96 -14.64 10.72
CA PRO A 87 13.45 -15.39 9.58
C PRO A 87 12.50 -15.20 8.39
N TYR A 88 13.07 -15.06 7.20
CA TYR A 88 12.27 -14.95 5.98
C TYR A 88 11.44 -16.23 5.84
N PRO A 89 10.15 -16.19 5.49
CA PRO A 89 9.41 -17.43 5.24
C PRO A 89 10.12 -18.24 4.15
N PRO A 90 10.17 -19.57 4.26
CA PRO A 90 10.77 -20.38 3.21
C PRO A 90 10.03 -20.17 1.88
N PRO A 91 10.70 -20.40 0.74
CA PRO A 91 10.02 -20.45 -0.54
C PRO A 91 8.84 -21.43 -0.50
N ALA A 92 7.82 -21.16 -1.30
CA ALA A 92 6.66 -22.04 -1.36
C ALA A 92 7.10 -23.45 -1.77
N LEU A 93 6.55 -24.44 -1.09
CA LEU A 93 6.72 -25.84 -1.44
C LEU A 93 5.34 -26.49 -1.50
N PHE A 94 5.12 -27.30 -2.53
CA PHE A 94 3.87 -27.98 -2.79
C PHE A 94 4.08 -29.48 -2.66
N GLN A 95 3.21 -30.13 -1.89
CA GLN A 95 3.06 -31.58 -1.87
C GLN A 95 1.97 -31.97 -2.86
N CYS A 96 2.39 -32.58 -3.96
CA CYS A 96 1.51 -33.10 -4.99
C CYS A 96 1.35 -34.60 -4.80
N THR A 97 0.12 -35.07 -4.65
CA THR A 97 -0.22 -36.48 -4.58
C THR A 97 -0.93 -36.87 -5.86
N ASP A 98 -0.34 -37.80 -6.60
CA ASP A 98 -0.94 -38.29 -7.84
C ASP A 98 -2.14 -39.20 -7.56
N TYR A 99 -2.78 -39.68 -8.62
CA TYR A 99 -3.96 -40.53 -8.48
C TYR A 99 -3.64 -41.93 -7.95
N ASP A 100 -2.41 -42.43 -8.14
CA ASP A 100 -1.97 -43.72 -7.60
C ASP A 100 -1.52 -43.62 -6.13
N GLY A 101 -1.43 -42.38 -5.61
CA GLY A 101 -1.05 -42.08 -4.23
C GLY A 101 0.42 -41.73 -4.06
N GLU A 102 1.20 -41.65 -5.15
CA GLU A 102 2.61 -41.26 -5.10
C GLU A 102 2.73 -39.77 -4.78
N VAL A 103 3.65 -39.46 -3.87
CA VAL A 103 3.86 -38.10 -3.37
C VAL A 103 5.13 -37.50 -3.98
N ARG A 104 4.98 -36.30 -4.53
CA ARG A 104 6.06 -35.46 -5.06
C ARG A 104 6.05 -34.11 -4.37
N PHE A 105 7.24 -33.52 -4.26
CA PHE A 105 7.40 -32.14 -3.80
C PHE A 105 7.86 -31.24 -4.95
N SER A 106 7.24 -30.07 -5.12
CA SER A 106 7.58 -29.07 -6.14
C SER A 106 7.71 -27.68 -5.51
N GLU A 107 8.64 -26.85 -6.00
CA GLU A 107 8.73 -25.43 -5.58
C GLU A 107 7.66 -24.58 -6.28
N ASP A 108 7.11 -25.07 -7.40
CA ASP A 108 6.04 -24.44 -8.17
C ASP A 108 4.73 -25.23 -8.08
N TYR A 109 3.60 -24.53 -8.21
CA TYR A 109 2.30 -25.18 -8.37
C TYR A 109 2.18 -25.77 -9.77
N ASP A 110 2.54 -27.06 -9.89
CA ASP A 110 2.57 -27.80 -11.16
C ASP A 110 1.82 -29.15 -11.03
N PRO A 111 0.47 -29.12 -11.07
CA PRO A 111 -0.32 -30.34 -11.03
C PRO A 111 -0.25 -31.09 -12.37
N ASN A 112 0.37 -32.27 -12.36
CA ASN A 112 0.34 -33.21 -13.47
C ASN A 112 -1.09 -33.67 -13.78
N THR A 113 -1.38 -33.78 -15.08
CA THR A 113 -2.66 -34.28 -15.59
C THR A 113 -2.48 -35.60 -16.30
N ARG A 114 -3.43 -36.53 -16.12
CA ARG A 114 -3.44 -37.79 -16.86
C ARG A 114 -4.85 -38.16 -17.32
N CYS A 115 -4.90 -38.81 -18.48
CA CYS A 115 -6.11 -39.32 -19.11
C CYS A 115 -6.42 -40.69 -18.50
N VAL A 116 -7.37 -40.73 -17.57
CA VAL A 116 -7.78 -41.97 -16.87
C VAL A 116 -8.93 -42.61 -17.65
N PRO A 117 -8.81 -43.88 -18.09
CA PRO A 117 -9.88 -44.56 -18.82
C PRO A 117 -11.18 -44.60 -18.03
N LEU A 118 -12.32 -44.44 -18.71
CA LEU A 118 -13.63 -44.44 -18.04
C LEU A 118 -13.91 -45.76 -17.31
N SER A 119 -13.43 -46.89 -17.83
CA SER A 119 -13.57 -48.19 -17.17
C SER A 119 -12.86 -48.25 -15.80
N VAL A 120 -11.69 -47.62 -15.67
CA VAL A 120 -10.94 -47.55 -14.40
C VAL A 120 -11.67 -46.69 -13.37
N LEU A 121 -12.43 -45.70 -13.84
CA LEU A 121 -13.28 -44.84 -13.01
C LEU A 121 -14.65 -45.49 -12.68
N GLY A 122 -14.87 -46.74 -13.09
CA GLY A 122 -16.09 -47.50 -12.78
C GLY A 122 -17.28 -47.22 -13.71
N TYR A 123 -17.10 -46.52 -14.82
CA TYR A 123 -18.15 -46.36 -15.82
C TYR A 123 -18.33 -47.64 -16.64
N ASP A 124 -19.58 -48.06 -16.87
CA ASP A 124 -19.86 -49.18 -17.77
C ASP A 124 -19.76 -48.73 -19.23
N VAL A 125 -18.73 -49.22 -19.92
CA VAL A 125 -18.43 -48.90 -21.32
C VAL A 125 -18.61 -50.12 -22.25
N ARG A 126 -19.21 -51.21 -21.75
CA ARG A 126 -19.42 -52.42 -22.54
C ARG A 126 -20.32 -52.15 -23.74
N GLY A 127 -19.95 -52.71 -24.90
CA GLY A 127 -20.68 -52.52 -26.16
C GLY A 127 -20.48 -51.15 -26.83
N SER A 128 -19.69 -50.25 -26.21
CA SER A 128 -19.35 -48.94 -26.80
C SER A 128 -17.85 -48.85 -27.07
N ALA A 129 -17.45 -49.00 -28.34
CA ALA A 129 -16.05 -48.85 -28.74
C ALA A 129 -15.53 -47.43 -28.46
N GLN A 130 -16.35 -46.41 -28.67
CA GLN A 130 -16.01 -45.03 -28.33
C GLN A 130 -15.89 -44.82 -26.82
N GLY A 131 -16.79 -45.42 -26.02
CA GLY A 131 -16.72 -45.39 -24.56
C GLY A 131 -15.45 -46.05 -24.03
N ALA A 132 -15.05 -47.20 -24.60
CA ALA A 132 -13.82 -47.89 -24.23
C ALA A 132 -12.55 -47.09 -24.55
N ALA A 133 -12.57 -46.26 -25.61
CA ALA A 133 -11.47 -45.37 -25.98
C ALA A 133 -11.52 -43.99 -25.29
N SER A 134 -12.58 -43.70 -24.54
CA SER A 134 -12.75 -42.41 -23.87
C SER A 134 -12.05 -42.38 -22.51
N CYS A 135 -11.58 -41.21 -22.12
CA CYS A 135 -10.98 -40.98 -20.81
C CYS A 135 -11.48 -39.68 -20.20
N ARG A 136 -11.33 -39.58 -18.87
CA ARG A 136 -11.48 -38.33 -18.15
C ARG A 136 -10.09 -37.83 -17.77
N TRP A 137 -9.84 -36.55 -18.05
CA TRP A 137 -8.66 -35.87 -17.52
C TRP A 137 -8.83 -35.70 -16.01
N VAL A 138 -7.91 -36.29 -15.27
CA VAL A 138 -7.78 -36.10 -13.83
C VAL A 138 -6.49 -35.34 -13.58
N SER A 139 -6.60 -34.29 -12.77
CA SER A 139 -5.46 -33.56 -12.23
C SER A 139 -5.14 -34.13 -10.86
N GLU A 140 -3.86 -34.23 -10.55
CA GLU A 140 -3.42 -34.52 -9.19
C GLU A 140 -3.79 -33.41 -8.20
N SER A 141 -3.68 -33.72 -6.90
CA SER A 141 -3.89 -32.74 -5.84
C SER A 141 -2.57 -32.19 -5.34
N CYS A 142 -2.31 -30.90 -5.54
CA CYS A 142 -1.15 -30.19 -5.00
C CYS A 142 -1.58 -29.24 -3.87
N LEU A 143 -1.05 -29.46 -2.67
CA LEU A 143 -1.27 -28.61 -1.52
C LEU A 143 0.00 -27.84 -1.19
N ARG A 144 -0.14 -26.53 -0.93
CA ARG A 144 0.96 -25.74 -0.38
C ARG A 144 1.24 -26.20 1.04
N MET A 145 2.50 -26.52 1.32
CA MET A 145 2.99 -26.89 2.64
C MET A 145 3.08 -25.65 3.52
N ASP A 146 2.92 -25.84 4.82
CA ASP A 146 3.22 -24.79 5.78
C ASP A 146 4.73 -24.55 5.88
N ASP A 147 5.12 -23.47 6.56
CA ASP A 147 6.52 -23.04 6.63
C ASP A 147 7.39 -24.07 7.38
N ALA A 148 6.84 -24.77 8.37
CA ALA A 148 7.59 -25.76 9.15
C ALA A 148 7.89 -27.00 8.30
N ASP A 149 6.87 -27.55 7.66
CA ASP A 149 6.98 -28.71 6.79
C ASP A 149 7.83 -28.40 5.55
N ALA A 150 7.68 -27.21 4.96
CA ALA A 150 8.54 -26.77 3.86
C ALA A 150 10.01 -26.71 4.29
N CYS A 151 10.29 -26.21 5.48
CA CYS A 151 11.64 -26.16 6.02
C CYS A 151 12.25 -27.55 6.24
N ASP A 152 11.49 -28.51 6.73
CA ASP A 152 11.95 -29.89 6.89
C ASP A 152 12.27 -30.54 5.53
N GLN A 153 11.44 -30.28 4.51
CA GLN A 153 11.72 -30.73 3.16
C GLN A 153 12.93 -30.04 2.53
N PHE A 154 13.14 -28.73 2.73
CA PHE A 154 14.35 -28.05 2.24
C PHE A 154 15.62 -28.55 2.94
N LYS A 155 15.57 -28.87 4.24
CA LYS A 155 16.67 -29.52 4.96
C LYS A 155 16.98 -30.91 4.39
N ALA A 156 15.95 -31.70 4.04
CA ALA A 156 16.13 -32.99 3.38
C ALA A 156 16.74 -32.83 1.98
N ARG A 157 16.23 -31.89 1.18
CA ARG A 157 16.76 -31.55 -0.15
C ARG A 157 18.21 -31.08 -0.09
N LEU A 158 18.60 -30.31 0.93
CA LEU A 158 19.98 -29.87 1.11
C LEU A 158 20.94 -31.05 1.20
N LYS A 159 20.60 -32.07 2.00
CA LYS A 159 21.43 -33.29 2.15
C LYS A 159 21.61 -34.00 0.80
N VAL A 160 20.52 -34.15 0.04
CA VAL A 160 20.55 -34.76 -1.30
C VAL A 160 21.36 -33.89 -2.27
N ALA A 161 21.19 -32.57 -2.26
CA ALA A 161 21.89 -31.64 -3.13
C ALA A 161 23.40 -31.60 -2.84
N GLN A 162 23.81 -31.62 -1.58
CA GLN A 162 25.20 -31.71 -1.16
C GLN A 162 25.84 -33.02 -1.64
N SER A 163 25.17 -34.16 -1.45
CA SER A 163 25.62 -35.46 -1.97
C SER A 163 25.77 -35.42 -3.50
N ASN A 164 24.76 -34.90 -4.20
CA ASN A 164 24.80 -34.77 -5.66
C ASN A 164 25.93 -33.84 -6.14
N ALA A 165 26.25 -32.78 -5.39
CA ALA A 165 27.35 -31.88 -5.70
C ALA A 165 28.73 -32.53 -5.51
N LEU A 166 28.88 -33.39 -4.49
CA LEU A 166 30.11 -34.15 -4.24
C LEU A 166 30.36 -35.22 -5.30
N HIS A 167 29.30 -35.85 -5.80
CA HIS A 167 29.36 -36.96 -6.75
C HIS A 167 29.03 -36.56 -8.19
N ALA A 168 29.01 -35.26 -8.51
CA ALA A 168 28.66 -34.78 -9.84
C ALA A 168 29.75 -35.09 -10.87
N PHE A 169 29.32 -35.47 -12.08
CA PHE A 169 30.18 -35.53 -13.26
C PHE A 169 30.62 -34.12 -13.70
N SER A 170 31.74 -34.03 -14.42
CA SER A 170 32.35 -32.73 -14.78
C SER A 170 31.43 -31.81 -15.59
N ASP A 171 30.56 -32.38 -16.42
CA ASP A 171 29.59 -31.67 -17.24
C ASP A 171 28.45 -31.03 -16.43
N THR A 172 28.08 -31.63 -15.29
CA THR A 172 26.98 -31.18 -14.42
C THR A 172 27.45 -30.56 -13.09
N ALA A 173 28.74 -30.63 -12.78
CA ALA A 173 29.31 -30.21 -11.50
C ALA A 173 29.01 -28.75 -11.14
N ALA A 174 29.08 -27.83 -12.10
CA ALA A 174 28.79 -26.42 -11.86
C ALA A 174 27.34 -26.22 -11.38
N PHE A 175 26.38 -26.84 -12.06
CA PHE A 175 24.96 -26.77 -11.73
C PHE A 175 24.65 -27.43 -10.38
N ARG A 176 25.20 -28.64 -10.12
CA ARG A 176 24.94 -29.33 -8.85
C ARG A 176 25.49 -28.56 -7.65
N LYS A 177 26.65 -27.91 -7.80
CA LYS A 177 27.22 -27.03 -6.78
C LYS A 177 26.38 -25.78 -6.55
N SER A 178 25.92 -25.12 -7.62
CA SER A 178 25.06 -23.93 -7.48
C SER A 178 23.74 -24.25 -6.80
N GLU A 179 23.14 -25.41 -7.10
CA GLU A 179 21.90 -25.85 -6.45
C GLU A 179 22.08 -26.14 -4.95
N ALA A 180 23.18 -26.79 -4.56
CA ALA A 180 23.49 -27.00 -3.15
C ALA A 180 23.62 -25.67 -2.38
N ILE A 181 24.30 -24.68 -2.97
CA ILE A 181 24.46 -23.34 -2.39
C ILE A 181 23.12 -22.60 -2.30
N ARG A 182 22.27 -22.71 -3.33
CA ARG A 182 20.92 -22.10 -3.33
C ARG A 182 20.08 -22.65 -2.18
N ILE A 183 20.02 -23.97 -2.03
CA ILE A 183 19.22 -24.62 -1.00
C ILE A 183 19.81 -24.34 0.39
N GLU A 184 21.13 -24.30 0.53
CA GLU A 184 21.80 -23.96 1.79
C GLU A 184 21.41 -22.54 2.25
N ARG A 185 21.35 -21.57 1.33
CA ARG A 185 20.90 -20.22 1.65
C ARG A 185 19.46 -20.21 2.16
N ILE A 186 18.55 -20.92 1.48
CA ILE A 186 17.15 -21.03 1.90
C ILE A 186 17.06 -21.58 3.33
N VAL A 187 17.74 -22.69 3.60
CA VAL A 187 17.73 -23.30 4.94
C VAL A 187 18.29 -22.34 5.99
N ASN A 188 19.36 -21.62 5.67
CA ASN A 188 19.99 -20.67 6.58
C ASN A 188 19.17 -19.40 6.84
N GLU A 189 18.43 -18.89 5.85
CA GLU A 189 17.67 -17.65 6.00
C GLU A 189 16.26 -17.88 6.55
N SER A 190 15.68 -19.06 6.29
CA SER A 190 14.27 -19.33 6.56
C SER A 190 13.99 -20.38 7.63
N CYS A 191 14.94 -21.28 7.94
CA CYS A 191 14.64 -22.49 8.71
C CYS A 191 15.43 -22.59 10.03
N ARG A 192 15.78 -21.43 10.62
CA ARG A 192 16.54 -21.28 11.87
C ARG A 192 15.65 -21.25 13.11
#